data_AF-A0A7R8WUA0-F1
#
_entry.id   AF-A0A7R8WUA0-F1
#
_cell.length_a   1.000
_cell.length_b   1.000
_cell.length_c   1.000
_cell.angle_alpha   90.00
_cell.angle_beta   90.00
_cell.angle_gamma   90.00
#
_symmetry.space_group_name_H-M   'P 1'
#
loop_
_entity.id
_entity.type
_entity.pdbx_description
1 polymer ?
#
loop_
_entity_poly.entity_id
_entity_poly.type
_entity_poly.pdbx_seq_one_letter_code
_entity_poly.pdbx_strand_id
1 'polypeptide(L)'
;GGPWIGAIEVGNTNQFIWSSDNSTVVVDNWVQGQPNSPSSGDGAMMSCEFTFEWMDRARDTQLPVLCEMTPRAKCPEQFTEVGDSCYYVGNSAVHWDAAQDYCRILAPNGKLVELETIEEMYLVQDFLNENGDSSRDYWTGAEEQGRDDEYFWASSGKPVIITNWYSGYSPDSGTDGAVYLMSDPYRRRWNAIAKSYANAYELCEADPADL
;
A
#
# COMPACT_ATOMS: atom_id res chain seq x y z
N GLY A 1 14.12 3.62 33.92
CA GLY A 1 12.77 3.49 33.34
C GLY A 1 12.84 3.31 31.83
N GLY A 2 11.86 2.67 31.21
CA GLY A 2 11.79 2.44 29.76
C GLY A 2 10.34 2.42 29.24
N PRO A 3 10.11 1.94 28.01
CA PRO A 3 8.79 2.04 27.38
C PRO A 3 7.82 0.96 27.84
N TRP A 4 6.52 1.27 27.77
CA TRP A 4 5.46 0.27 27.76
C TRP A 4 5.60 -0.68 26.57
N ILE A 5 5.30 -1.95 26.79
CA ILE A 5 5.09 -2.95 25.73
C ILE A 5 3.60 -3.34 25.69
N GLY A 6 3.21 -4.12 24.68
CA GLY A 6 1.81 -4.51 24.46
C GLY A 6 1.23 -5.50 25.48
N ALA A 7 1.99 -5.96 26.49
CA ALA A 7 1.51 -6.94 27.45
C ALA A 7 0.69 -6.29 28.57
N ILE A 8 -0.52 -6.79 28.80
CA ILE A 8 -1.47 -6.31 29.81
C ILE A 8 -1.89 -7.45 30.74
N GLU A 9 -2.06 -7.16 32.02
CA GLU A 9 -2.50 -8.15 33.00
C GLU A 9 -4.00 -8.46 32.83
N VAL A 10 -4.33 -9.74 32.88
CA VAL A 10 -5.70 -10.23 32.87
C VAL A 10 -6.23 -10.27 34.30
N GLY A 11 -7.06 -9.29 34.65
CA GLY A 11 -7.71 -9.24 35.96
C GLY A 11 -6.73 -8.91 37.09
N ASN A 12 -6.58 -9.84 38.04
CA ASN A 12 -5.66 -9.77 39.19
C ASN A 12 -4.97 -11.13 39.37
N THR A 13 -4.49 -11.70 38.26
CA THR A 13 -4.05 -13.11 38.21
C THR A 13 -2.54 -13.26 38.07
N ASN A 14 -1.82 -12.15 37.90
CA ASN A 14 -0.41 -12.16 37.51
C ASN A 14 -0.14 -12.86 36.17
N GLN A 15 -1.17 -12.95 35.31
CA GLN A 15 -1.08 -13.50 33.96
C GLN A 15 -1.25 -12.37 32.95
N PHE A 16 -0.42 -12.38 31.92
CA PHE A 16 -0.39 -11.33 30.91
C PHE A 16 -0.80 -11.86 29.54
N ILE A 17 -1.50 -11.01 28.77
CA ILE A 17 -1.82 -11.23 27.36
C ILE A 17 -1.28 -10.08 26.52
N TRP A 18 -1.02 -10.33 25.25
CA TRP A 18 -0.75 -9.28 24.28
C TRP A 18 -2.03 -8.54 23.92
N SER A 19 -2.01 -7.21 23.97
CA SER A 19 -3.15 -6.36 23.67
C SER A 19 -3.55 -6.36 22.20
N SER A 20 -2.67 -6.82 21.31
CA SER A 20 -2.89 -6.89 19.86
C SER A 20 -3.84 -8.03 19.47
N ASP A 21 -3.69 -9.21 20.08
CA ASP A 21 -4.38 -10.43 19.65
C ASP A 21 -4.98 -11.26 20.80
N ASN A 22 -4.87 -10.78 22.05
CA ASN A 22 -5.27 -11.47 23.27
C ASN A 22 -4.57 -12.83 23.51
N SER A 23 -3.45 -13.10 22.83
CA SER A 23 -2.66 -14.31 23.07
C SER A 23 -1.90 -14.20 24.39
N THR A 24 -1.69 -15.34 25.05
CA THR A 24 -0.99 -15.39 26.35
C THR A 24 0.50 -15.12 26.20
N VAL A 25 1.06 -14.31 27.09
CA VAL A 25 2.50 -14.09 27.20
C VAL A 25 3.15 -15.37 27.75
N VAL A 26 3.85 -16.10 26.89
CA VAL A 26 4.56 -17.35 27.25
C VAL A 26 6.05 -17.18 27.44
N VAL A 27 6.59 -16.01 27.08
CA VAL A 27 8.01 -15.67 27.26
C VAL A 27 8.24 -15.17 28.67
N ASP A 28 9.21 -15.74 29.37
CA ASP A 28 9.62 -15.31 30.70
C ASP A 28 10.85 -14.40 30.62
N ASN A 29 10.60 -13.10 30.54
CA ASN A 29 11.64 -12.05 30.51
C ASN A 29 11.42 -11.04 31.66
N TRP A 30 10.81 -11.47 32.75
CA TRP A 30 10.51 -10.62 33.90
C TRP A 30 11.76 -10.38 34.74
N VAL A 31 11.92 -9.16 35.25
CA VAL A 31 12.93 -8.87 36.29
C VAL A 31 12.67 -9.78 37.48
N GLN A 32 13.73 -10.25 38.14
CA GLN A 32 13.61 -11.13 39.29
C GLN A 32 12.63 -10.58 40.35
N GLY A 33 11.56 -11.35 40.63
CA GLY A 33 10.52 -10.97 41.58
C GLY A 33 9.39 -10.11 41.01
N GLN A 34 9.30 -9.99 39.68
CA GLN A 34 8.14 -9.49 38.93
C GLN A 34 7.38 -10.67 38.28
N PRO A 35 6.11 -10.48 37.86
CA PRO A 35 5.27 -9.31 38.13
C PRO A 35 4.80 -9.31 39.60
N ASN A 36 4.73 -8.11 40.20
CA ASN A 36 4.48 -7.96 41.64
C ASN A 36 3.68 -6.71 42.05
N SER A 37 3.15 -5.98 41.07
CA SER A 37 2.38 -4.77 41.35
C SER A 37 0.99 -5.14 41.90
N PRO A 38 0.49 -4.41 42.91
CA PRO A 38 -0.75 -4.76 43.62
C PRO A 38 -2.02 -4.19 42.95
N SER A 39 -1.89 -3.44 41.85
CA SER A 39 -3.03 -2.80 41.18
C SER A 39 -3.70 -3.71 40.18
N SER A 40 -5.02 -3.57 40.03
CA SER A 40 -5.78 -4.41 39.12
C SER A 40 -5.61 -4.00 37.67
N GLY A 41 -5.11 -4.93 36.85
CA GLY A 41 -4.90 -4.75 35.44
C GLY A 41 -3.71 -3.83 35.20
N ASP A 42 -2.53 -4.30 35.51
CA ASP A 42 -1.28 -3.58 35.24
C ASP A 42 -0.81 -3.76 33.79
N GLY A 43 0.05 -2.86 33.33
CA GLY A 43 0.76 -2.98 32.07
C GLY A 43 2.16 -3.53 32.31
N ALA A 44 2.75 -4.20 31.32
CA ALA A 44 4.17 -4.54 31.35
C ALA A 44 4.99 -3.44 30.66
N MET A 45 6.09 -3.04 31.28
CA MET A 45 7.07 -2.12 30.70
C MET A 45 8.45 -2.74 30.66
N MET A 46 9.22 -2.36 29.65
CA MET A 46 10.60 -2.77 29.47
C MET A 46 11.52 -1.86 30.29
N SER A 47 12.40 -2.46 31.09
CA SER A 47 13.35 -1.72 31.92
C SER A 47 14.69 -1.52 31.23
N CYS A 48 15.01 -0.28 30.89
CA CYS A 48 16.34 0.09 30.41
C CYS A 48 17.46 -0.15 31.45
N GLU A 49 17.13 -0.30 32.73
CA GLU A 49 18.11 -0.50 33.82
C GLU A 49 18.45 -1.97 34.05
N PHE A 50 17.56 -2.88 33.64
CA PHE A 50 17.70 -4.32 33.83
C PHE A 50 17.80 -5.03 32.49
N THR A 51 18.68 -4.55 31.60
CA THR A 51 18.95 -5.21 30.30
C THR A 51 17.69 -5.53 29.49
N PHE A 52 16.69 -4.64 29.53
CA PHE A 52 15.42 -4.79 28.82
C PHE A 52 14.50 -5.91 29.35
N GLU A 53 14.72 -6.38 30.58
CA GLU A 53 13.77 -7.21 31.31
C GLU A 53 12.48 -6.43 31.66
N TRP A 54 11.39 -7.16 31.90
CA TRP A 54 10.05 -6.60 32.07
C TRP A 54 9.69 -6.41 33.54
N MET A 55 8.93 -5.36 33.82
CA MET A 55 8.31 -5.13 35.13
C MET A 55 6.89 -4.62 34.93
N ASP A 56 6.00 -4.93 35.85
CA ASP A 56 4.62 -4.46 35.79
C ASP A 56 4.47 -3.11 36.50
N ARG A 57 3.58 -2.28 35.98
CA ARG A 57 3.30 -0.93 36.48
C ARG A 57 1.81 -0.60 36.30
N ALA A 58 1.31 0.27 37.16
CA ALA A 58 -0.03 0.82 37.04
C ALA A 58 -0.20 1.55 35.69
N ARG A 59 -1.31 1.27 34.99
CA ARG A 59 -1.60 1.76 33.62
C ARG A 59 -1.66 3.30 33.49
N ASP A 60 -1.87 4.02 34.59
CA ASP A 60 -1.88 5.49 34.64
C ASP A 60 -0.47 6.10 34.72
N THR A 61 0.58 5.28 34.84
CA THR A 61 1.97 5.73 34.82
C THR A 61 2.35 6.28 33.45
N GLN A 62 2.76 7.54 33.39
CA GLN A 62 3.20 8.18 32.15
C GLN A 62 4.61 7.71 31.74
N LEU A 63 4.69 6.88 30.71
CA LEU A 63 5.92 6.35 30.12
C LEU A 63 5.81 6.35 28.59
N PRO A 64 6.95 6.38 27.86
CA PRO A 64 6.94 6.18 26.42
C PRO A 64 6.38 4.80 26.06
N VAL A 65 5.98 4.61 24.80
CA VAL A 65 5.42 3.34 24.29
C VAL A 65 6.31 2.77 23.19
N LEU A 66 6.43 1.45 23.14
CA LEU A 66 7.05 0.73 22.02
C LEU A 66 5.93 0.07 21.20
N CYS A 67 5.74 0.53 19.97
CA CYS A 67 4.77 -0.04 19.05
C CYS A 67 5.43 -1.14 18.21
N GLU A 68 4.72 -2.25 18.02
CA GLU A 68 5.04 -3.25 17.02
C GLU A 68 4.39 -2.86 15.69
N MET A 69 5.14 -2.92 14.60
CA MET A 69 4.60 -2.83 13.24
C MET A 69 4.73 -4.20 12.60
N THR A 70 3.63 -4.74 12.09
CA THR A 70 3.68 -5.96 11.27
C THR A 70 4.57 -5.71 10.05
N PRO A 71 5.50 -6.61 9.71
CA PRO A 71 6.24 -6.50 8.46
C PRO A 71 5.27 -6.35 7.30
N ARG A 72 5.53 -5.41 6.40
CA ARG A 72 4.77 -5.26 5.15
C ARG A 72 4.76 -6.61 4.43
N ALA A 73 3.60 -7.04 3.95
CA ALA A 73 3.55 -8.25 3.13
C ALA A 73 4.47 -8.05 1.90
N LYS A 74 5.04 -9.14 1.42
CA LYS A 74 5.85 -9.09 0.20
C LYS A 74 4.93 -8.91 -1.00
N CYS A 75 5.44 -8.24 -2.04
CA CYS A 75 4.72 -8.16 -3.31
C CYS A 75 4.37 -9.55 -3.86
N PRO A 76 3.26 -9.67 -4.61
CA PRO A 76 2.90 -10.90 -5.28
C PRO A 76 4.02 -11.36 -6.22
N GLU A 77 4.03 -12.64 -6.57
CA GLU A 77 4.98 -13.16 -7.54
C GLU A 77 4.87 -12.36 -8.86
N GLN A 78 6.01 -12.05 -9.48
CA GLN A 78 6.15 -11.24 -10.71
C GLN A 78 5.97 -9.73 -10.55
N PHE A 79 5.47 -9.24 -9.41
CA PHE A 79 5.41 -7.80 -9.15
C PHE A 79 6.72 -7.29 -8.54
N THR A 80 7.05 -6.03 -8.85
CA THR A 80 8.20 -5.31 -8.29
C THR A 80 7.70 -4.29 -7.27
N GLU A 81 8.34 -4.23 -6.11
CA GLU A 81 8.07 -3.19 -5.11
C GLU A 81 8.60 -1.85 -5.62
N VAL A 82 7.73 -0.85 -5.70
CA VAL A 82 8.09 0.52 -6.08
C VAL A 82 7.39 1.47 -5.11
N GLY A 83 8.18 2.12 -4.24
CA GLY A 83 7.62 2.94 -3.16
C GLY A 83 6.75 2.10 -2.23
N ASP A 84 5.45 2.43 -2.17
CA ASP A 84 4.50 1.79 -1.27
C ASP A 84 3.58 0.73 -1.89
N SER A 85 3.72 0.47 -3.18
CA SER A 85 2.87 -0.50 -3.89
C SER A 85 3.71 -1.45 -4.74
N CYS A 86 3.04 -2.46 -5.27
CA CYS A 86 3.63 -3.49 -6.10
C CYS A 86 3.18 -3.30 -7.54
N TYR A 87 4.10 -3.36 -8.50
CA TYR A 87 3.82 -3.09 -9.90
C TYR A 87 4.22 -4.23 -10.82
N TYR A 88 3.39 -4.50 -11.82
CA TYR A 88 3.69 -5.46 -12.89
C TYR A 88 3.55 -4.78 -14.25
N VAL A 89 4.56 -4.99 -15.10
CA VAL A 89 4.60 -4.47 -16.47
C VAL A 89 4.26 -5.59 -17.43
N GLY A 90 3.19 -5.38 -18.18
CA GLY A 90 2.70 -6.28 -19.21
C GLY A 90 3.66 -6.51 -20.37
N ASN A 91 3.49 -7.65 -21.03
CA ASN A 91 4.30 -8.06 -22.18
C ASN A 91 3.51 -8.11 -23.50
N SER A 92 2.20 -7.85 -23.47
CA SER A 92 1.37 -7.82 -24.68
C SER A 92 0.57 -6.51 -24.73
N ALA A 93 0.39 -5.97 -25.93
CA ALA A 93 -0.53 -4.86 -26.11
C ALA A 93 -1.96 -5.41 -26.21
N VAL A 94 -2.88 -4.80 -25.47
CA VAL A 94 -4.26 -5.27 -25.29
C VAL A 94 -5.25 -4.11 -25.20
N HIS A 95 -6.54 -4.41 -25.24
CA HIS A 95 -7.60 -3.45 -24.95
C HIS A 95 -7.69 -3.16 -23.45
N TRP A 96 -8.24 -2.00 -23.08
CA TRP A 96 -8.27 -1.56 -21.69
C TRP A 96 -9.00 -2.54 -20.75
N ASP A 97 -10.18 -3.04 -21.16
CA ASP A 97 -10.93 -4.01 -20.34
C ASP A 97 -10.15 -5.32 -20.12
N ALA A 98 -9.44 -5.78 -21.16
CA ALA A 98 -8.60 -6.96 -21.05
C ALA A 98 -7.40 -6.71 -20.12
N ALA A 99 -6.78 -5.52 -20.19
CA ALA A 99 -5.69 -5.12 -19.30
C ALA A 99 -6.14 -5.13 -17.82
N GLN A 100 -7.32 -4.59 -17.53
CA GLN A 100 -7.93 -4.61 -16.20
C GLN A 100 -8.15 -6.05 -15.71
N ASP A 101 -8.68 -6.93 -16.55
CA ASP A 101 -8.89 -8.33 -16.19
C ASP A 101 -7.57 -9.09 -15.98
N TYR A 102 -6.52 -8.79 -16.76
CA TYR A 102 -5.19 -9.35 -16.53
C TYR A 102 -4.66 -8.98 -15.14
N CYS A 103 -4.74 -7.71 -14.75
CA CYS A 103 -4.27 -7.29 -13.43
C CYS A 103 -5.01 -8.00 -12.29
N ARG A 104 -6.34 -8.16 -12.41
CA ARG A 104 -7.16 -8.90 -11.43
C ARG A 104 -6.80 -10.38 -11.31
N ILE A 105 -6.32 -10.99 -12.39
CA ILE A 105 -5.91 -12.40 -12.40
C ILE A 105 -4.52 -12.58 -11.78
N LEU A 106 -3.62 -11.61 -11.96
CA LEU A 106 -2.22 -11.71 -11.54
C LEU A 106 -2.01 -11.61 -10.02
N ALA A 107 -2.87 -10.87 -9.31
CA ALA A 107 -2.76 -10.71 -7.87
C ALA A 107 -4.14 -10.60 -7.19
N PRO A 108 -4.29 -11.08 -5.93
CA PRO A 108 -5.37 -10.61 -5.08
C PRO A 108 -5.31 -9.09 -5.04
N ASN A 109 -6.45 -8.40 -5.17
CA ASN A 109 -6.56 -6.92 -5.28
C ASN A 109 -5.91 -6.26 -6.51
N GLY A 110 -5.35 -7.02 -7.44
CA GLY A 110 -4.69 -6.47 -8.62
C GLY A 110 -5.62 -5.64 -9.50
N LYS A 111 -5.15 -4.46 -9.90
CA LYS A 111 -5.87 -3.48 -10.72
C LYS A 111 -4.93 -2.83 -11.73
N LEU A 112 -5.45 -2.17 -12.76
CA LEU A 112 -4.63 -1.21 -13.50
C LEU A 112 -4.18 -0.09 -12.55
N VAL A 113 -2.99 0.45 -12.78
CA VAL A 113 -2.39 1.45 -11.89
C VAL A 113 -3.27 2.69 -11.73
N GLU A 114 -3.44 3.13 -10.48
CA GLU A 114 -4.16 4.34 -10.10
C GLU A 114 -3.18 5.33 -9.46
N LEU A 115 -2.69 6.28 -10.24
CA LEU A 115 -1.68 7.23 -9.77
C LEU A 115 -2.32 8.30 -8.88
N GLU A 116 -2.45 8.01 -7.59
CA GLU A 116 -3.16 8.83 -6.60
C GLU A 116 -2.33 9.99 -6.07
N THR A 117 -0.99 9.88 -6.12
CA THR A 117 -0.07 10.94 -5.68
C THR A 117 0.96 11.34 -6.75
N ILE A 118 1.45 12.58 -6.67
CA ILE A 118 2.52 13.06 -7.56
C ILE A 118 3.81 12.25 -7.35
N GLU A 119 4.09 11.86 -6.12
CA GLU A 119 5.25 11.05 -5.76
C GLU A 119 5.20 9.67 -6.41
N GLU A 120 4.07 8.97 -6.25
CA GLU A 120 3.80 7.69 -6.90
C GLU A 120 3.93 7.80 -8.42
N MET A 121 3.34 8.83 -9.03
CA MET A 121 3.47 9.08 -10.46
C MET A 121 4.94 9.15 -10.89
N TYR A 122 5.80 9.86 -10.16
CA TYR A 122 7.23 9.93 -10.51
C TYR A 122 7.96 8.60 -10.30
N LEU A 123 7.67 7.90 -9.21
CA LEU A 123 8.26 6.58 -8.93
C LEU A 123 7.92 5.56 -10.03
N VAL A 124 6.66 5.52 -10.48
CA VAL A 124 6.23 4.66 -11.57
C VAL A 124 6.90 5.05 -12.90
N GLN A 125 7.06 6.35 -13.18
CA GLN A 125 7.77 6.81 -14.36
C GLN A 125 9.23 6.35 -14.37
N ASP A 126 9.94 6.53 -13.26
CA ASP A 126 11.32 6.10 -13.11
C ASP A 126 11.44 4.58 -13.25
N PHE A 127 10.55 3.82 -12.61
CA PHE A 127 10.47 2.36 -12.74
C PHE A 127 10.31 1.90 -14.20
N LEU A 128 9.41 2.53 -14.97
CA LEU A 128 9.23 2.20 -16.40
C LEU A 128 10.47 2.57 -17.22
N ASN A 129 11.14 3.67 -16.90
CA ASN A 129 12.33 4.13 -17.61
C ASN A 129 13.56 3.26 -17.33
N GLU A 130 13.77 2.85 -16.08
CA GLU A 130 14.88 1.99 -15.66
C GLU A 130 14.79 0.58 -16.27
N ASN A 131 13.57 0.08 -16.49
CA ASN A 131 13.33 -1.16 -17.21
C ASN A 131 13.54 -1.05 -18.74
N GLY A 132 14.03 0.10 -19.23
CA GLY A 132 14.36 0.33 -20.63
C GLY A 132 13.16 0.66 -21.51
N ASP A 133 12.01 1.00 -20.92
CA ASP A 133 10.73 0.95 -21.61
C ASP A 133 10.28 2.23 -22.31
N SER A 134 11.19 2.87 -23.02
CA SER A 134 10.90 4.20 -23.60
C SER A 134 9.91 4.20 -24.78
N SER A 135 9.54 3.03 -25.30
CA SER A 135 8.82 2.90 -26.58
C SER A 135 7.42 2.32 -26.48
N ARG A 136 6.92 2.00 -25.27
CA ARG A 136 5.58 1.45 -25.08
C ARG A 136 4.63 2.45 -24.40
N ASP A 137 3.38 2.38 -24.83
CA ASP A 137 2.23 2.99 -24.17
C ASP A 137 1.71 2.04 -23.08
N TYR A 138 1.27 2.58 -21.94
CA TYR A 138 0.78 1.78 -20.82
C TYR A 138 -0.60 2.20 -20.37
N TRP A 139 -1.54 1.26 -20.32
CA TRP A 139 -2.85 1.51 -19.73
C TRP A 139 -2.74 1.86 -18.26
N THR A 140 -3.62 2.76 -17.87
CA THR A 140 -3.82 3.26 -16.52
C THR A 140 -5.24 2.89 -16.10
N GLY A 141 -5.56 2.90 -14.81
CA GLY A 141 -6.92 2.61 -14.32
C GLY A 141 -7.92 3.73 -14.57
N ALA A 142 -7.50 4.87 -15.14
CA ALA A 142 -8.39 6.00 -15.36
C ALA A 142 -9.28 5.80 -16.60
N GLU A 143 -10.58 5.95 -16.40
CA GLU A 143 -11.61 5.93 -17.44
C GLU A 143 -12.46 7.20 -17.38
N GLU A 144 -12.98 7.62 -18.52
CA GLU A 144 -13.96 8.69 -18.59
C GLU A 144 -15.30 8.19 -18.01
N GLN A 145 -15.88 8.95 -17.09
CA GLN A 145 -17.23 8.66 -16.58
C GLN A 145 -18.16 9.84 -16.84
N GLY A 146 -19.28 9.55 -17.51
CA GLY A 146 -20.32 10.54 -17.77
C GLY A 146 -20.09 11.34 -19.05
N ARG A 147 -20.33 12.64 -18.98
CA ARG A 147 -20.07 13.61 -20.05
C ARG A 147 -19.30 14.75 -19.38
N ASP A 148 -18.35 15.36 -20.09
CA ASP A 148 -17.54 16.54 -19.70
C ASP A 148 -16.05 16.27 -19.38
N ASP A 149 -15.42 15.26 -20.01
CA ASP A 149 -13.97 15.02 -19.90
C ASP A 149 -13.50 14.75 -18.45
N GLU A 150 -14.38 14.21 -17.61
CA GLU A 150 -14.06 13.83 -16.23
C GLU A 150 -13.57 12.37 -16.17
N TYR A 151 -12.41 12.16 -15.55
CA TYR A 151 -11.78 10.84 -15.43
C TYR A 151 -11.78 10.36 -13.99
N PHE A 152 -12.01 9.06 -13.82
CA PHE A 152 -12.07 8.41 -12.51
C PHE A 152 -11.24 7.13 -12.49
N TRP A 153 -10.66 6.93 -11.31
CA TRP A 153 -10.35 5.67 -10.65
C TRP A 153 -11.25 4.47 -10.97
N ALA A 154 -10.96 3.57 -11.92
CA ALA A 154 -11.87 2.43 -12.18
C ALA A 154 -12.05 1.48 -10.98
N SER A 155 -11.00 1.27 -10.17
CA SER A 155 -11.06 0.41 -8.99
C SER A 155 -11.45 1.19 -7.73
N SER A 156 -10.86 2.36 -7.49
CA SER A 156 -11.15 3.17 -6.29
C SER A 156 -12.40 4.05 -6.39
N GLY A 157 -12.88 4.33 -7.60
CA GLY A 157 -13.95 5.29 -7.87
C GLY A 157 -13.58 6.75 -7.59
N LYS A 158 -12.32 7.05 -7.27
CA LYS A 158 -11.86 8.41 -6.95
C LYS A 158 -11.66 9.23 -8.23
N PRO A 159 -11.92 10.55 -8.21
CA PRO A 159 -11.62 11.41 -9.35
C PRO A 159 -10.10 11.51 -9.60
N VAL A 160 -9.71 11.59 -10.86
CA VAL A 160 -8.32 11.83 -11.27
C VAL A 160 -8.00 13.31 -11.03
N ILE A 161 -7.25 13.60 -9.96
CA ILE A 161 -6.88 14.97 -9.56
C ILE A 161 -5.48 15.39 -10.00
N ILE A 162 -4.63 14.43 -10.38
CA ILE A 162 -3.27 14.69 -10.85
C ILE A 162 -3.30 14.92 -12.35
N THR A 163 -2.57 15.94 -12.80
CA THR A 163 -2.51 16.31 -14.22
C THR A 163 -1.11 16.08 -14.77
N ASN A 164 -0.96 15.11 -15.65
CA ASN A 164 0.23 14.96 -16.49
C ASN A 164 -0.13 14.86 -17.99
N TRP A 165 -1.26 15.46 -18.37
CA TRP A 165 -1.82 15.44 -19.71
C TRP A 165 -0.84 15.97 -20.77
N TYR A 166 -0.83 15.32 -21.93
CA TYR A 166 -0.14 15.80 -23.12
C TYR A 166 -0.88 17.00 -23.72
N SER A 167 -0.21 18.15 -23.82
CA SER A 167 -0.77 19.39 -24.36
C SER A 167 -0.91 19.30 -25.89
N GLY A 168 -2.04 18.80 -26.39
CA GLY A 168 -2.29 18.77 -27.83
C GLY A 168 -3.40 17.84 -28.32
N TYR A 169 -4.13 17.18 -27.44
CA TYR A 169 -5.15 16.22 -27.84
C TYR A 169 -6.51 16.54 -27.20
N SER A 170 -7.55 16.49 -28.04
CA SER A 170 -8.95 16.44 -27.62
C SER A 170 -9.35 14.98 -27.70
N PRO A 171 -9.88 14.35 -26.64
CA PRO A 171 -10.36 12.99 -26.72
C PRO A 171 -11.41 12.89 -27.83
N ASP A 172 -11.35 11.83 -28.62
CA ASP A 172 -12.36 11.50 -29.62
C ASP A 172 -13.72 11.33 -28.92
N SER A 173 -14.54 12.39 -28.95
CA SER A 173 -16.03 12.51 -28.91
C SER A 173 -16.95 11.36 -28.45
N GLY A 174 -16.51 10.42 -27.60
CA GLY A 174 -17.30 9.30 -27.11
C GLY A 174 -17.01 9.02 -25.63
N THR A 175 -18.06 8.71 -24.86
CA THR A 175 -18.05 8.49 -23.41
C THR A 175 -17.38 7.18 -22.96
N ASP A 176 -16.39 6.70 -23.71
CA ASP A 176 -15.70 5.41 -23.49
C ASP A 176 -14.17 5.58 -23.60
N GLY A 177 -13.68 6.74 -23.15
CA GLY A 177 -12.25 7.04 -23.08
C GLY A 177 -11.58 6.32 -21.91
N ALA A 178 -10.34 5.88 -22.11
CA ALA A 178 -9.43 5.44 -21.08
C ALA A 178 -8.06 6.09 -21.24
N VAL A 179 -7.35 6.24 -20.12
CA VAL A 179 -6.08 6.96 -20.07
C VAL A 179 -4.91 5.99 -20.15
N TYR A 180 -3.90 6.35 -20.94
CA TYR A 180 -2.63 5.65 -21.00
C TYR A 180 -1.44 6.60 -20.81
N LEU A 181 -0.35 6.07 -20.28
CA LEU A 181 0.96 6.71 -20.22
C LEU A 181 1.61 6.58 -21.60
N MET A 182 1.91 7.70 -22.24
CA MET A 182 2.53 7.70 -23.57
C MET A 182 3.96 7.19 -23.54
N SER A 183 4.40 6.61 -24.65
CA SER A 183 5.80 6.33 -24.96
C SER A 183 6.61 7.64 -25.08
N ASP A 184 6.97 8.22 -23.94
CA ASP A 184 7.84 9.39 -23.82
C ASP A 184 8.85 9.11 -22.68
N PRO A 185 10.13 8.86 -23.00
CA PRO A 185 11.15 8.44 -22.03
C PRO A 185 11.37 9.41 -20.87
N TYR A 186 10.90 10.65 -20.94
CA TYR A 186 11.23 11.67 -19.93
C TYR A 186 10.02 12.22 -19.19
N ARG A 187 8.81 12.02 -19.70
CA ARG A 187 7.63 12.70 -19.14
C ARG A 187 6.42 11.82 -18.96
N ARG A 188 6.38 10.64 -19.63
CA ARG A 188 5.24 9.71 -19.63
C ARG A 188 3.90 10.43 -19.58
N ARG A 189 3.75 11.40 -20.50
CA ARG A 189 2.56 12.26 -20.53
C ARG A 189 1.33 11.39 -20.72
N TRP A 190 0.22 11.82 -20.18
CA TRP A 190 -1.03 11.07 -20.24
C TRP A 190 -1.80 11.46 -21.50
N ASN A 191 -2.43 10.50 -22.12
CA ASN A 191 -3.39 10.73 -23.19
C ASN A 191 -4.62 9.83 -23.00
N ALA A 192 -5.76 10.26 -23.52
CA ALA A 192 -7.00 9.50 -23.48
C ALA A 192 -7.39 9.03 -24.88
N ILE A 193 -7.85 7.79 -24.99
CA ILE A 193 -8.30 7.17 -26.23
C ILE A 193 -9.37 6.13 -25.95
N ALA A 194 -10.17 5.75 -26.95
CA ALA A 194 -11.20 4.73 -26.80
C ALA A 194 -10.64 3.43 -26.20
N LYS A 195 -11.38 2.80 -25.28
CA LYS A 195 -10.99 1.52 -24.63
C LYS A 195 -10.67 0.39 -25.62
N SER A 196 -11.24 0.45 -26.83
CA SER A 196 -10.95 -0.47 -27.93
C SER A 196 -9.58 -0.27 -28.59
N TYR A 197 -8.80 0.74 -28.22
CA TYR A 197 -7.40 0.85 -28.64
C TYR A 197 -6.61 -0.36 -28.14
N ALA A 198 -5.74 -0.92 -28.97
CA ALA A 198 -5.12 -2.23 -28.73
C ALA A 198 -3.58 -2.18 -28.66
N ASN A 199 -2.99 -0.99 -28.70
CA ASN A 199 -1.53 -0.81 -28.80
C ASN A 199 -0.89 -0.32 -27.50
N ALA A 200 -1.61 -0.38 -26.37
CA ALA A 200 -1.08 -0.10 -25.05
C ALA A 200 -1.02 -1.39 -24.21
N TYR A 201 -0.03 -1.46 -23.34
CA TYR A 201 0.28 -2.61 -22.49
C TYR A 201 -0.33 -2.44 -21.10
N GLU A 202 -0.65 -3.53 -20.42
CA GLU A 202 -1.09 -3.49 -19.03
C GLU A 202 0.02 -2.99 -18.08
N LEU A 203 -0.31 -2.03 -17.22
CA LEU A 203 0.50 -1.65 -16.07
C LEU A 203 -0.35 -1.87 -14.83
N CYS A 204 -0.03 -2.94 -14.11
CA CYS A 204 -0.81 -3.37 -12.97
C CYS A 204 -0.20 -2.87 -11.67
N GLU A 205 -1.07 -2.63 -10.69
CA GLU A 205 -0.77 -2.27 -9.32
C GLU A 205 -1.46 -3.26 -8.38
N ALA A 206 -0.80 -3.60 -7.28
CA ALA A 206 -1.36 -4.36 -6.17
C ALA A 206 -0.83 -3.79 -4.85
N ASP A 207 -1.70 -3.66 -3.85
CA ASP A 207 -1.32 -3.10 -2.56
C ASP A 207 -0.89 -4.20 -1.58
N PRO A 208 0.38 -4.22 -1.14
CA PRO A 208 0.88 -5.26 -0.23
C PRO A 208 0.27 -5.21 1.17
N ALA A 209 -0.41 -4.13 1.56
CA ALA A 209 -1.15 -4.07 2.83
C ALA A 209 -2.45 -4.91 2.80
N ASP A 210 -2.95 -5.20 1.60
CA ASP A 210 -4.23 -5.86 1.35
C ASP A 210 -4.04 -7.27 0.76
N LEU A 211 -2.84 -7.86 0.94
CA LEU A 211 -2.45 -9.22 0.51
C LEU A 211 -2.53 -10.26 1.64
#